data_AF-A0A5S9MJD9-F1
#
_entry.id   AF-A0A5S9MJD9-F1
#
_cell.length_a   1.000
_cell.length_b   1.000
_cell.length_c   1.000
_cell.angle_alpha   90.00
_cell.angle_beta   90.00
_cell.angle_gamma   90.00
#
_symmetry.space_group_name_H-M   'P 1'
#
loop_
_entity.id
_entity.type
_entity.pdbx_description
1 polymer ?
#
loop_
_entity_poly.entity_id
_entity_poly.type
_entity_poly.pdbx_seq_one_letter_code
_entity_poly.pdbx_strand_id
1 'polypeptide(L)'
;MIVKEGDQEKIVMGPGIAFQKGKNDVVPLQKKRKIFVVREENEKFKQILATLPEAHIEVAEHIISYAEGKLMMPLSDHIHISLTDHLSFAIERLQKALCYIINCLVRSKSYISRNMRLESMPFVM
;
A
#
# COMPACT_ATOMS: atom_id res chain seq x y z
N MET A 1 -9.68 -0.41 7.87
CA MET A 1 -10.95 0.38 7.89
C MET A 1 -11.15 0.98 9.28
N ILE A 2 -11.57 2.23 9.40
CA ILE A 2 -11.91 2.85 10.69
C ILE A 2 -13.42 2.71 10.92
N VAL A 3 -13.81 2.20 12.08
CA VAL A 3 -15.19 1.97 12.49
C VAL A 3 -15.44 2.69 13.81
N LYS A 4 -16.57 3.38 13.95
CA LYS A 4 -16.99 4.00 15.21
C LYS A 4 -18.02 3.10 15.89
N GLU A 5 -17.73 2.67 17.12
CA GLU A 5 -18.63 1.87 17.94
C GLU A 5 -18.90 2.62 19.24
N GLY A 6 -20.10 3.23 19.34
CA GLY A 6 -20.41 4.17 20.41
C GLY A 6 -19.52 5.41 20.35
N ASP A 7 -18.82 5.69 21.46
CA ASP A 7 -17.89 6.82 21.58
C ASP A 7 -16.43 6.46 21.27
N GLN A 8 -16.16 5.20 20.90
CA GLN A 8 -14.83 4.72 20.58
C GLN A 8 -14.63 4.51 19.08
N GLU A 9 -13.47 4.94 18.59
CA GLU A 9 -13.01 4.57 17.25
C GLU A 9 -12.14 3.31 17.31
N LYS A 10 -12.33 2.44 16.33
CA LYS A 10 -11.62 1.18 16.19
C LYS A 10 -11.08 1.06 14.77
N ILE A 11 -9.83 0.63 14.64
CA ILE A 11 -9.25 0.26 13.36
C ILE A 11 -9.44 -1.23 13.21
N VAL A 12 -10.22 -1.63 12.23
CA VAL A 12 -10.39 -3.03 11.86
C VAL A 12 -9.43 -3.34 10.72
N MET A 13 -8.61 -4.36 10.94
CA MET A 13 -7.68 -4.92 9.97
C MET A 13 -7.95 -6.42 9.74
N GLY A 14 -7.58 -6.89 8.55
CA GLY A 14 -7.71 -8.28 8.17
C GLY A 14 -7.84 -8.46 6.65
N PRO A 15 -7.80 -9.70 6.17
CA PRO A 15 -7.99 -10.00 4.76
C PRO A 15 -9.44 -9.71 4.33
N GLY A 16 -9.61 -8.93 3.25
CA GLY A 16 -10.91 -8.71 2.58
C GLY A 16 -11.98 -8.00 3.42
N ILE A 17 -11.59 -7.16 4.39
CA ILE A 17 -12.54 -6.35 5.20
C ILE A 17 -13.12 -5.15 4.44
N ALA A 18 -12.35 -4.55 3.54
CA ALA A 18 -12.75 -3.33 2.84
C ALA A 18 -13.17 -3.61 1.37
N PHE A 19 -12.96 -4.84 0.88
CA PHE A 19 -13.41 -5.26 -0.43
C PHE A 19 -14.94 -5.15 -0.55
N GLN A 20 -15.40 -4.21 -1.39
CA GLN A 20 -16.82 -3.88 -1.64
C GLN A 20 -17.60 -3.35 -0.42
N LYS A 21 -16.93 -2.80 0.60
CA LYS A 21 -17.61 -2.22 1.78
C LYS A 21 -17.60 -0.68 1.72
N GLY A 22 -18.79 -0.07 1.78
CA GLY A 22 -18.97 1.38 1.79
C GLY A 22 -19.03 1.99 3.20
N LYS A 23 -19.05 3.34 3.28
CA LYS A 23 -19.40 4.04 4.53
C LYS A 23 -20.77 3.55 4.99
N ASN A 24 -20.88 3.16 6.27
CA ASN A 24 -22.07 2.61 6.95
C ASN A 24 -22.38 1.12 6.72
N ASP A 25 -21.52 0.37 6.05
CA ASP A 25 -21.74 -1.08 5.96
C ASP A 25 -21.43 -1.82 7.27
N VAL A 26 -22.26 -2.81 7.59
CA VAL A 26 -22.04 -3.69 8.73
C VAL A 26 -20.84 -4.60 8.45
N VAL A 27 -19.86 -4.58 9.36
CA VAL A 27 -18.65 -5.39 9.28
C VAL A 27 -18.85 -6.65 10.14
N PRO A 28 -19.06 -7.85 9.55
CA PRO A 28 -19.26 -9.06 10.34
C PRO A 28 -17.99 -9.44 11.12
N LEU A 29 -18.12 -9.69 12.42
CA LEU A 29 -17.01 -10.04 13.34
C LEU A 29 -16.46 -11.47 13.15
N GLN A 30 -17.06 -12.30 12.29
CA GLN A 30 -16.90 -13.76 12.30
C GLN A 30 -15.67 -14.32 11.56
N LYS A 31 -14.86 -13.51 10.87
CA LYS A 31 -13.60 -13.94 10.25
C LYS A 31 -12.42 -13.39 11.03
N LYS A 32 -11.28 -14.12 11.06
CA LYS A 32 -9.99 -13.69 11.65
C LYS A 32 -9.69 -12.24 11.25
N ARG A 33 -10.09 -11.30 12.11
CA ARG A 33 -10.02 -9.85 11.91
C ARG A 33 -9.43 -9.29 13.20
N LYS A 34 -8.39 -8.47 13.06
CA LYS A 34 -7.77 -7.80 14.19
C LYS A 34 -8.48 -6.46 14.37
N ILE A 35 -8.89 -6.17 15.60
CA ILE A 35 -9.53 -4.90 15.94
C ILE A 35 -8.59 -4.16 16.88
N PHE A 36 -8.03 -3.07 16.40
CA PHE A 36 -7.25 -2.15 17.21
C PHE A 36 -8.19 -1.09 17.76
N VAL A 37 -8.28 -0.99 19.09
CA VAL A 37 -9.01 0.10 19.73
C VAL A 37 -8.11 1.34 19.68
N VAL A 38 -8.60 2.42 19.11
CA VAL A 38 -7.87 3.69 19.10
C VAL A 38 -7.94 4.26 20.53
N ARG A 39 -6.77 4.47 21.11
CA ARG A 39 -6.56 5.22 22.37
C ARG A 39 -5.73 6.45 22.05
N GLU A 40 -5.66 7.43 22.95
CA GLU A 40 -4.84 8.65 22.75
C GLU A 40 -3.37 8.32 22.42
N GLU A 41 -2.85 7.23 22.99
CA GLU A 41 -1.49 6.71 22.73
C GLU A 41 -1.28 6.24 21.28
N ASN A 42 -2.37 5.90 20.57
CA ASN A 42 -2.36 5.29 19.23
C ASN A 42 -2.87 6.22 18.12
N GLU A 43 -3.15 7.50 18.42
CA GLU A 43 -3.61 8.51 17.45
C GLU A 43 -2.66 8.64 16.24
N LYS A 44 -1.34 8.68 16.50
CA LYS A 44 -0.32 8.73 15.45
C LYS A 44 -0.39 7.53 14.50
N PHE A 45 -0.71 6.35 15.02
CA PHE A 45 -0.82 5.15 14.20
C PHE A 45 -2.03 5.19 13.27
N LYS A 46 -3.16 5.70 13.78
CA LYS A 46 -4.35 5.97 12.95
C LYS A 46 -4.02 6.91 11.79
N GLN A 47 -3.24 7.96 12.06
CA GLN A 47 -2.83 8.94 11.05
C GLN A 47 -1.93 8.29 9.98
N ILE A 48 -0.94 7.49 10.38
CA ILE A 48 -0.07 6.77 9.44
C ILE A 48 -0.92 5.88 8.53
N LEU A 49 -1.75 5.02 9.10
CA LEU A 49 -2.58 4.09 8.33
C LEU A 49 -3.57 4.80 7.39
N ALA A 50 -4.08 5.97 7.78
CA ALA A 50 -4.94 6.78 6.93
C ALA A 50 -4.23 7.38 5.70
N THR A 51 -2.90 7.50 5.75
CA THR A 51 -2.09 7.98 4.61
C THR A 51 -1.70 6.87 3.63
N LEU A 52 -1.80 5.60 4.03
CA LEU A 52 -1.33 4.48 3.21
C LEU A 52 -2.40 4.06 2.19
N PRO A 53 -1.99 3.67 0.96
CA PRO A 53 -2.91 3.08 0.00
C PRO A 53 -3.55 1.79 0.55
N GLU A 54 -4.85 1.62 0.32
CA GLU A 54 -5.60 0.44 0.80
C GLU A 54 -4.98 -0.88 0.34
N ALA A 55 -4.52 -0.94 -0.91
CA ALA A 55 -3.84 -2.11 -1.47
C ALA A 55 -2.55 -2.47 -0.70
N HIS A 56 -1.83 -1.48 -0.17
CA HIS A 56 -0.61 -1.73 0.60
C HIS A 56 -0.95 -2.32 1.97
N ILE A 57 -1.99 -1.80 2.62
CA ILE A 57 -2.50 -2.33 3.89
C ILE A 57 -2.97 -3.77 3.71
N GLU A 58 -3.69 -4.07 2.63
CA GLU A 58 -4.17 -5.44 2.36
C GLU A 58 -3.03 -6.44 2.16
N VAL A 59 -2.00 -6.06 1.40
CA VAL A 59 -0.80 -6.90 1.21
C VAL A 59 -0.07 -7.12 2.53
N ALA A 60 0.10 -6.08 3.33
CA ALA A 60 0.72 -6.19 4.65
C ALA A 60 -0.05 -7.14 5.56
N GLU A 61 -1.37 -7.02 5.63
CA GLU A 61 -2.24 -7.91 6.42
C GLU A 61 -2.14 -9.37 5.97
N HIS A 62 -2.05 -9.63 4.67
CA HIS A 62 -1.81 -10.98 4.16
C HIS A 62 -0.47 -11.55 4.62
N ILE A 63 0.60 -10.76 4.56
CA ILE A 63 1.94 -11.17 5.00
C ILE A 63 1.95 -11.43 6.51
N ILE A 64 1.34 -10.55 7.30
CA ILE A 64 1.25 -10.68 8.75
C ILE A 64 0.43 -11.90 9.14
N SER A 65 -0.76 -12.07 8.55
CA SER A 65 -1.61 -13.25 8.80
C SER A 65 -0.88 -14.55 8.46
N TYR A 66 -0.10 -14.55 7.37
CA TYR A 66 0.73 -15.69 7.01
C TYR A 66 1.82 -15.97 8.07
N ALA A 67 2.51 -14.93 8.54
CA ALA A 67 3.54 -15.04 9.56
C ALA A 67 2.98 -15.52 10.91
N GLU A 68 1.88 -14.93 11.39
CA GLU A 68 1.19 -15.35 12.62
C GLU A 68 0.74 -16.82 12.53
N GLY A 69 0.21 -17.24 11.36
CA GLY A 69 -0.16 -18.63 11.10
C GLY A 69 1.02 -19.60 11.10
N LYS A 70 2.21 -19.16 10.66
CA LYS A 70 3.44 -19.98 10.67
C LYS A 70 4.09 -20.04 12.04
N LEU A 71 4.08 -18.94 12.79
CA LEU A 71 4.68 -18.85 14.12
C LEU A 71 3.74 -19.38 15.22
N MET A 72 2.48 -19.66 14.89
CA MET A 72 1.42 -20.04 15.84
C MET A 72 1.26 -19.06 17.00
N MET A 73 1.59 -17.78 16.75
CA MET A 73 1.50 -16.72 17.76
C MET A 73 1.06 -15.41 17.10
N PRO A 74 0.28 -14.58 17.82
CA PRO A 74 -0.04 -13.24 17.35
C PRO A 74 1.21 -12.35 17.40
N LEU A 75 1.38 -11.51 16.38
CA LEU A 75 2.33 -10.42 16.41
C LEU A 75 1.73 -9.23 17.18
N SER A 76 2.61 -8.43 17.78
CA SER A 76 2.22 -7.25 18.54
C SER A 76 1.70 -6.14 17.62
N ASP A 77 0.82 -5.29 18.15
CA ASP A 77 0.19 -4.22 17.39
C ASP A 77 1.21 -3.26 16.75
N HIS A 78 2.32 -2.99 17.44
CA HIS A 78 3.41 -2.19 16.90
C HIS A 78 4.02 -2.81 15.64
N ILE A 79 4.20 -4.15 15.60
CA ILE A 79 4.76 -4.85 14.43
C ILE A 79 3.82 -4.74 13.24
N HIS A 80 2.51 -4.85 13.46
CA HIS A 80 1.51 -4.69 12.40
C HIS A 80 1.66 -3.34 11.72
N ILE A 81 1.75 -2.26 12.50
CA ILE A 81 1.89 -0.90 11.98
C ILE A 81 3.24 -0.69 11.29
N SER A 82 4.34 -1.03 11.96
CA SER A 82 5.69 -0.79 11.43
C SER A 82 5.95 -1.58 10.16
N LEU A 83 5.49 -2.83 10.10
CA LEU A 83 5.66 -3.66 8.90
C LEU A 83 4.81 -3.14 7.74
N THR A 84 3.58 -2.70 8.02
CA THR A 84 2.71 -2.09 7.00
C THR A 84 3.33 -0.83 6.40
N ASP A 85 3.88 0.06 7.24
CA ASP A 85 4.58 1.26 6.78
C ASP A 85 5.82 0.93 5.94
N HIS A 86 6.67 0.02 6.41
CA HIS A 86 7.86 -0.40 5.68
C HIS A 86 7.55 -1.08 4.34
N LEU A 87 6.50 -1.91 4.28
CA LEU A 87 6.04 -2.53 3.04
C LEU A 87 5.51 -1.48 2.06
N SER A 88 4.71 -0.53 2.54
CA SER A 88 4.22 0.57 1.72
C SER A 88 5.37 1.35 1.11
N PHE A 89 6.34 1.75 1.94
CA PHE A 89 7.53 2.46 1.47
C PHE A 89 8.34 1.65 0.45
N ALA A 90 8.52 0.35 0.68
CA ALA A 90 9.24 -0.52 -0.25
C ALA A 90 8.53 -0.63 -1.60
N ILE A 91 7.20 -0.80 -1.61
CA ILE A 91 6.38 -0.86 -2.83
C ILE A 91 6.47 0.45 -3.61
N GLU A 92 6.29 1.60 -2.95
CA GLU A 92 6.38 2.90 -3.59
C GLU A 92 7.77 3.15 -4.18
N ARG A 93 8.83 2.76 -3.45
CA ARG A 93 10.21 2.90 -3.93
C ARG A 93 10.45 2.08 -5.20
N LEU A 94 9.94 0.85 -5.25
CA LEU A 94 10.05 -0.02 -6.42
C LEU A 94 9.27 0.56 -7.61
N GLN A 95 8.04 1.05 -7.39
CA GLN A 95 7.25 1.69 -8.45
C GLN A 95 7.95 2.93 -9.03
N LYS A 96 8.54 3.78 -8.17
CA LYS A 96 9.32 4.95 -8.61
C LYS A 96 10.54 4.55 -9.43
N ALA A 97 11.28 3.52 -9.00
CA ALA A 97 12.43 3.02 -9.74
C ALA A 97 12.04 2.48 -11.14
N LEU A 98 10.96 1.71 -11.22
CA LEU A 98 10.43 1.21 -12.50
C LEU A 98 10.00 2.36 -13.42
N CYS A 99 9.30 3.37 -12.88
CA CYS A 99 8.91 4.55 -13.64
C CYS A 99 10.13 5.31 -14.20
N TYR A 100 11.19 5.46 -13.39
CA TYR A 100 12.44 6.07 -13.84
C TYR A 100 13.08 5.29 -15.00
N ILE A 101 13.20 3.97 -14.87
CA ILE A 101 13.78 3.11 -15.91
C ILE A 101 12.96 3.21 -17.21
N ILE A 102 11.63 3.10 -17.11
CA ILE A 102 10.74 3.20 -18.27
C ILE A 102 10.87 4.56 -18.95
N ASN A 103 10.90 5.67 -18.18
CA ASN A 103 11.05 7.01 -18.74
C ASN A 103 12.40 7.18 -19.45
N CYS A 104 13.49 6.64 -18.88
CA CYS A 104 14.79 6.60 -19.53
C CYS A 104 14.75 5.85 -20.86
N LEU A 105 14.09 4.69 -20.93
CA LEU A 105 13.95 3.89 -22.16
C LEU A 105 13.08 4.57 -23.23
N VAL A 106 12.01 5.26 -22.82
CA VAL A 106 11.14 5.99 -23.76
C VAL A 106 11.88 7.21 -24.34
N ARG A 107 12.63 7.94 -23.51
CA ARG A 107 13.47 9.06 -23.95
C ARG A 107 14.59 8.61 -24.88
N SER A 108 15.27 7.51 -24.58
CA SER A 108 16.35 7.00 -25.45
C SER A 108 15.82 6.58 -26.82
N LYS A 109 14.68 5.86 -26.88
CA LYS A 109 14.00 5.55 -28.14
C LYS A 109 13.60 6.81 -28.92
N SER A 110 13.03 7.81 -28.24
CA SER A 110 12.63 9.06 -28.87
C SER A 110 13.82 9.86 -29.42
N TYR A 111 14.96 9.82 -28.72
CA TYR A 111 16.18 10.49 -29.14
C TYR A 111 16.80 9.83 -30.39
N ILE A 112 16.94 8.49 -30.37
CA ILE A 112 17.48 7.73 -31.51
C ILE A 112 16.59 7.90 -32.75
N SER A 113 15.27 7.82 -32.60
CA SER A 113 14.32 8.01 -33.71
C SER A 113 14.34 9.43 -34.30
N ARG A 114 14.65 10.46 -33.49
CA ARG A 114 14.81 11.83 -33.97
C ARG A 114 16.14 12.03 -34.68
N ASN A 115 17.22 11.45 -34.16
CA ASN A 115 18.56 11.61 -34.73
C ASN A 115 18.72 10.86 -36.07
N MET A 116 18.17 9.65 -36.17
CA MET A 116 18.18 8.86 -37.41
C MET A 116 17.36 9.51 -38.54
N ARG A 117 16.38 10.38 -38.20
CA ARG A 117 15.58 11.14 -39.17
C ARG A 117 16.31 12.40 -39.69
N LEU A 118 17.28 12.90 -38.94
CA LEU A 118 18.10 14.07 -39.30
C LEU A 118 19.28 13.68 -40.21
N GLU A 119 19.85 12.47 -40.03
CA GLU A 119 20.93 11.94 -40.90
C GLU A 119 20.44 11.46 -42.28
N SER A 120 19.13 11.34 -42.49
CA SER A 120 18.52 10.94 -43.77
C SER A 120 18.08 12.11 -44.66
N MET A 121 18.36 13.37 -44.30
CA MET A 121 18.05 14.51 -45.18
C MET A 121 19.20 14.68 -46.19
N PRO A 122 18.94 14.63 -47.51
CA PRO A 122 19.98 14.84 -48.51
C PRO A 122 20.53 16.26 -48.37
N PHE A 123 21.85 16.39 -48.37
CA PHE A 123 22.53 17.68 -48.42
C PHE A 123 22.20 18.31 -49.78
N VAL A 124 21.23 19.22 -49.79
CA VAL A 124 20.92 20.02 -50.98
C VAL A 124 22.05 21.05 -51.11
N MET A 125 22.88 20.88 -52.13
CA MET A 125 23.92 21.82 -52.56
C MET A 125 23.34 22.83 -53.55
#